data_AF-A0A8H5BKE2-F1
#
_entry.id   AF-A0A8H5BKE2-F1
#
_cell.length_a   1.000
_cell.length_b   1.000
_cell.length_c   1.000
_cell.angle_alpha   90.00
_cell.angle_beta   90.00
_cell.angle_gamma   90.00
#
_symmetry.space_group_name_H-M   'P 1'
#
loop_
_entity.id
_entity.type
_entity.pdbx_description
1 polymer ?
#
loop_
_entity_poly.entity_id
_entity_poly.type
_entity_poly.pdbx_seq_one_letter_code
_entity_poly.pdbx_strand_id
1 'polypeptide(L)' 'MFKISLAAFMACALAQMAVAQATAPEWGMCGGGGLQWTGPTTCPPGWYCQVCTEFYSQCLRVPTTATSTIITLNC' A
#
# COMPACT_ATOMS: atom_id res chain seq x y z
N MET A 1 -16.78 -49.47 1.81
CA MET A 1 -17.75 -48.56 2.45
C MET A 1 -16.96 -47.39 3.04
N PHE A 2 -17.01 -46.26 2.35
CA PHE A 2 -16.29 -45.01 2.61
C PHE A 2 -16.68 -44.47 4.00
N LYS A 3 -15.82 -44.68 5.00
CA LYS A 3 -15.94 -44.09 6.34
C LYS A 3 -14.71 -43.20 6.59
N ILE A 4 -14.60 -42.14 5.81
CA ILE A 4 -13.73 -41.02 6.16
C ILE A 4 -14.66 -39.82 6.26
N SER A 5 -14.80 -39.39 7.50
CA SER A 5 -15.83 -38.52 8.03
C SER A 5 -15.89 -37.16 7.34
N LEU A 6 -17.09 -36.58 7.30
CA LEU A 6 -17.42 -35.22 6.86
C LEU A 6 -16.48 -34.12 7.42
N ALA A 7 -15.71 -34.41 8.47
CA ALA A 7 -14.68 -33.55 9.06
C ALA A 7 -13.48 -33.28 8.12
N ALA A 8 -13.21 -34.12 7.13
CA ALA A 8 -12.08 -33.94 6.20
C ALA A 8 -12.31 -32.82 5.16
N PHE A 9 -13.56 -32.40 4.93
CA PHE A 9 -13.86 -31.26 4.05
C PHE A 9 -13.66 -29.90 4.75
N MET A 10 -13.58 -29.89 6.09
CA MET A 10 -13.35 -28.68 6.88
C MET A 10 -11.85 -28.34 7.03
N ALA A 11 -10.99 -28.92 6.18
CA ALA A 11 -9.62 -28.46 5.99
C ALA A 11 -9.48 -27.52 4.77
N CYS A 12 -10.59 -27.21 4.07
CA CYS A 12 -10.57 -26.53 2.77
C CYS A 12 -10.40 -24.99 2.79
N ALA A 13 -10.40 -24.30 3.93
CA ALA A 13 -10.78 -22.88 3.89
C ALA A 13 -9.86 -21.85 4.56
N LEU A 14 -8.61 -22.15 4.90
CA LEU A 14 -7.79 -21.21 5.70
C LEU A 14 -6.51 -20.69 5.02
N ALA A 15 -6.23 -21.04 3.76
CA ALA A 15 -4.94 -20.72 3.14
C ALA A 15 -4.94 -19.52 2.16
N GLN A 16 -5.95 -18.65 2.20
CA GLN A 16 -5.98 -17.45 1.35
C GLN A 16 -5.91 -16.17 2.20
N MET A 17 -4.80 -16.00 2.91
CA MET A 17 -4.43 -14.67 3.42
C MET A 17 -3.82 -13.87 2.26
N ALA A 18 -4.67 -13.34 1.39
CA ALA A 18 -4.25 -12.29 0.47
C ALA A 18 -4.01 -11.03 1.31
N VAL A 19 -2.74 -10.72 1.62
CA VAL A 19 -2.40 -9.42 2.16
C VAL A 19 -2.64 -8.44 1.03
N ALA A 20 -3.78 -7.76 1.04
CA ALA A 20 -3.96 -6.59 0.19
C ALA A 20 -2.94 -5.58 0.70
N GLN A 21 -1.81 -5.46 0.01
CA GLN A 21 -0.84 -4.43 0.31
C GLN A 21 -1.51 -3.11 -0.08
N ALA A 22 -2.21 -2.50 0.89
CA ALA A 22 -2.89 -1.24 0.68
C ALA A 22 -1.84 -0.24 0.21
N THR A 23 -2.07 0.39 -0.93
CA THR A 23 -1.26 1.55 -1.33
C THR A 23 -1.79 2.78 -0.61
N ALA A 24 -0.91 3.73 -0.33
CA ALA A 24 -1.31 5.03 0.17
C ALA A 24 -2.22 5.72 -0.87
N PRO A 25 -3.18 6.55 -0.42
CA PRO A 25 -4.00 7.32 -1.36
C PRO A 25 -3.13 8.29 -2.18
N GLU A 26 -3.63 8.71 -3.34
CA GLU A 26 -3.01 9.78 -4.13
C GLU A 26 -2.87 11.05 -3.29
N TRP A 27 -1.68 11.67 -3.26
CA TRP A 27 -1.32 12.76 -2.35
C TRP A 27 -1.43 12.43 -0.85
N GLY A 28 -1.61 11.16 -0.50
CA GLY A 28 -1.71 10.65 0.85
C GLY A 28 -0.35 10.46 1.51
N MET A 29 -0.38 10.20 2.82
CA MET A 29 0.81 9.84 3.59
C MET A 29 1.24 8.41 3.24
N CYS A 30 2.51 8.25 2.90
CA CYS A 30 3.15 6.98 2.54
C CYS A 30 4.29 6.61 3.48
N GLY A 31 4.50 7.36 4.56
CA GLY A 31 5.57 7.10 5.50
C GLY A 31 5.69 8.18 6.56
N GLY A 32 6.40 7.85 7.63
CA GLY A 32 6.84 8.77 8.67
C GLY A 32 8.00 8.15 9.43
N GLY A 33 9.08 8.89 9.66
CA GLY A 33 10.38 8.36 10.13
C GLY A 33 10.44 7.97 11.60
N GLY A 34 9.34 7.49 12.17
CA GLY A 34 9.31 6.91 13.51
C GLY A 34 8.73 5.49 13.52
N LEU A 35 8.93 4.79 14.64
CA LEU A 35 8.41 3.43 14.94
C LEU A 35 6.86 3.32 14.97
N GLN A 36 6.12 4.36 14.59
CA GLN A 36 4.66 4.45 14.73
C GLN A 36 3.89 4.55 13.40
N TRP A 37 4.56 4.53 12.24
CA TRP A 37 3.84 4.40 10.97
C TRP A 37 3.45 2.95 10.71
N THR A 38 2.17 2.63 10.93
CA THR A 38 1.55 1.32 10.62
C THR A 38 0.79 1.33 9.29
N GLY A 39 0.79 2.48 8.61
CA GLY A 39 0.08 2.70 7.37
C GLY A 39 0.82 2.17 6.14
N PRO A 40 0.24 2.37 4.96
CA PRO A 40 0.83 1.92 3.71
C PRO A 40 2.14 2.67 3.42
N THR A 41 3.18 1.93 3.06
CA THR A 41 4.51 2.49 2.70
C THR A 41 4.72 2.63 1.19
N THR A 42 3.76 2.13 0.41
CA THR A 42 3.84 2.05 -1.06
C THR A 42 2.81 2.99 -1.68
N CYS A 43 3.23 3.79 -2.65
CA CYS A 43 2.34 4.62 -3.46
C CYS A 43 1.77 3.84 -4.66
N PRO A 44 0.60 4.25 -5.20
CA PRO A 44 0.02 3.63 -6.38
C PRO A 44 0.91 3.79 -7.62
N PRO A 45 0.71 2.99 -8.68
CA PRO A 45 1.51 3.07 -9.90
C PRO A 45 1.51 4.48 -10.50
N GLY A 46 2.69 5.00 -10.88
CA GLY A 46 2.85 6.37 -11.37
C GLY A 46 3.02 7.42 -10.26
N TRP A 47 3.11 6.98 -9.01
CA TRP A 47 3.39 7.81 -7.84
C TRP A 47 4.63 7.31 -7.10
N TYR A 48 5.32 8.21 -6.44
CA TYR A 48 6.49 7.90 -5.63
C TYR A 48 6.35 8.53 -4.24
N CYS A 49 6.87 7.85 -3.23
CA CYS A 49 6.83 8.32 -1.85
C CYS A 49 7.99 9.30 -1.63
N GLN A 50 7.71 10.58 -1.44
CA GLN A 50 8.71 11.57 -1.11
C GLN A 50 8.68 11.90 0.38
N VAL A 51 9.86 11.84 1.01
CA VAL A 51 10.03 12.28 2.40
C VAL A 51 9.96 13.81 2.44
N CYS A 52 9.02 14.35 3.21
CA CYS A 52 8.81 15.80 3.35
C CYS A 52 9.38 16.30 4.67
N THR A 53 9.23 15.52 5.75
CA THR A 53 9.83 15.79 7.05
C THR A 53 10.32 14.50 7.68
N GLU A 54 10.99 14.59 8.83
CA GLU A 54 11.42 13.42 9.60
C GLU A 54 10.25 12.51 10.02
N PHE A 55 9.01 13.01 10.10
CA PHE A 55 7.83 12.24 10.50
C PHE A 55 6.77 12.09 9.39
N TYR A 56 7.01 12.64 8.20
CA TYR A 56 6.00 12.66 7.14
C TYR A 56 6.60 12.44 5.75
N SER A 57 6.00 11.53 5.01
CA SER A 57 6.29 11.25 3.61
C SER A 57 4.98 11.19 2.83
N GLN A 58 4.93 11.83 1.67
CA GLN A 58 3.73 11.96 0.84
C GLN A 58 3.91 11.30 -0.52
N CYS A 59 2.84 10.69 -1.04
CA CYS A 59 2.81 10.23 -2.42
C CYS A 59 2.70 11.41 -3.38
N LEU A 60 3.70 11.58 -4.23
CA LEU A 60 3.72 12.58 -5.29
C LEU A 60 3.69 11.90 -6.66
N ARG A 61 3.10 12.56 -7.65
CA ARG A 61 3.04 12.05 -9.02
C ARG A 61 4.41 12.09 -9.68
N VAL A 62 4.76 11.03 -10.41
CA VAL A 62 5.93 11.05 -11.28
C VAL A 62 5.65 12.05 -12.42
N PRO A 63 6.51 13.05 -12.66
CA PRO A 63 6.32 13.99 -13.75
C PRO A 63 6.54 13.25 -15.09
N THR A 64 5.45 12.82 -15.73
CA THR A 64 5.48 12.41 -17.13
C THR A 64 5.51 13.67 -17.99
N THR A 65 6.47 13.75 -18.89
CA THR A 65 6.75 14.88 -19.79
C THR A 65 5.61 15.13 -20.80
N ALA A 66 4.43 15.49 -20.31
CA ALA A 66 3.30 15.99 -21.08
C ALA A 66 2.40 16.73 -20.09
N THR A 67 2.58 18.05 -20.03
CA THR A 67 1.62 19.00 -19.45
C THR A 67 1.23 18.70 -18.00
N SER A 68 2.14 18.99 -17.08
CA SER A 68 1.78 19.27 -15.69
C SER A 68 2.00 20.76 -15.48
N THR A 69 0.93 21.53 -15.42
CA THR A 69 0.93 22.83 -14.74
C THR A 69 1.71 22.63 -13.45
N ILE A 70 2.80 23.38 -13.30
CA ILE A 70 3.79 23.22 -12.23
C ILE A 70 3.09 23.42 -10.89
N ILE A 71 2.53 22.34 -10.36
CA ILE A 71 2.32 22.17 -8.94
C ILE A 71 3.52 21.34 -8.55
N THR A 72 4.65 22.01 -8.35
CA THR A 72 5.69 21.52 -7.45
C THR A 72 5.01 21.41 -6.10
N LEU A 73 4.31 20.30 -5.87
CA LEU A 73 3.89 19.90 -4.54
C LEU A 73 5.17 19.35 -3.90
N ASN A 74 6.05 20.29 -3.55
CA ASN A 74 7.17 20.04 -2.70
C ASN A 74 6.57 19.67 -1.34
N CYS A 75 6.72 18.40 -1.03
CA CYS A 75 7.59 18.08 0.07
C CYS A 75 8.95 18.81 -0.14
#